data_AF-A0A945W7J5-F1
#
_entry.id   AF-A0A945W7J5-F1
#
_cell.length_a   1.000
_cell.length_b   1.000
_cell.length_c   1.000
_cell.angle_alpha   90.00
_cell.angle_beta   90.00
_cell.angle_gamma   90.00
#
_symmetry.space_group_name_H-M   'P 1'
#
loop_
_entity.id
_entity.type
_entity.pdbx_description
1 polymer ?
#
loop_
_entity_poly.entity_id
_entity_poly.type
_entity_poly.pdbx_seq_one_letter_code
_entity_poly.pdbx_strand_id
1 'polypeptide(L)' 'MAKLKLDLHEVCKNGKLIEKELNRIIDEATDKRIALVEIIPGKGSGQLKKTVLRFLERPGIKKRYHRINKDSKNFGR' A
#
# COMPACT_ATOMS: atom_id res chain seq x y z
N MET A 1 -10.76 -14.64 6.23
CA MET A 1 -10.49 -13.29 6.77
C MET A 1 -10.63 -12.28 5.64
N ALA A 2 -11.34 -11.17 5.84
CA ALA A 2 -11.47 -10.14 4.81
C ALA A 2 -10.12 -9.45 4.58
N LYS A 3 -9.78 -9.14 3.32
CA LYS A 3 -8.60 -8.33 2.96
C LYS A 3 -9.01 -7.24 1.98
N LEU A 4 -8.44 -6.05 2.14
CA LEU A 4 -8.50 -5.01 1.12
C LEU A 4 -7.29 -5.15 0.20
N LYS A 5 -7.50 -4.83 -1.07
CA LYS A 5 -6.46 -4.91 -2.09
C LYS A 5 -6.38 -3.58 -2.83
N LEU A 6 -5.19 -3.00 -2.90
CA LEU A 6 -4.88 -1.84 -3.73
C LEU A 6 -3.93 -2.24 -4.84
N ASP A 7 -4.37 -2.14 -6.09
CA ASP A 7 -3.48 -2.25 -7.24
C ASP A 7 -3.03 -0.86 -7.68
N LEU A 8 -1.76 -0.55 -7.47
CA LEU A 8 -1.21 0.76 -7.83
C LEU A 8 -0.71 0.81 -9.27
N HIS A 9 -0.65 -0.32 -9.98
CA HIS A 9 -0.23 -0.34 -11.38
C HIS A 9 -1.18 0.49 -12.26
N GLU A 10 -2.49 0.41 -12.00
CA GLU A 10 -3.51 1.16 -12.75
C GLU A 10 -3.50 2.66 -12.39
N VAL A 11 -3.17 2.99 -11.14
CA VAL A 11 -3.16 4.36 -10.60
C VAL A 11 -1.92 5.15 -11.06
N CYS A 12 -0.85 4.45 -11.46
CA CYS A 12 0.46 5.01 -11.78
C CYS A 12 0.55 5.99 -12.95
N LYS A 13 -0.51 6.15 -13.76
CA LYS A 13 -0.51 7.16 -14.83
C LYS A 13 -0.39 8.59 -14.28
N ASN A 14 -0.73 8.82 -13.00
CA ASN A 14 -0.62 10.12 -12.34
C ASN A 14 0.02 9.99 -10.94
N GLY A 15 1.29 10.37 -10.79
CA GLY A 15 2.04 10.18 -9.53
C GLY A 15 1.41 10.80 -8.28
N LYS A 16 0.62 11.88 -8.42
CA LYS A 16 -0.12 12.52 -7.32
C LYS A 16 -1.26 11.64 -6.77
N LEU A 17 -1.77 10.69 -7.55
CA LEU A 17 -2.88 9.83 -7.13
C LEU A 17 -2.43 8.69 -6.20
N ILE A 18 -1.16 8.29 -6.25
CA ILE A 18 -0.64 7.16 -5.46
C ILE A 18 -0.83 7.42 -3.96
N GLU A 19 -0.41 8.58 -3.49
CA GLU A 19 -0.51 8.90 -2.06
C GLU A 19 -1.95 9.05 -1.61
N LYS A 20 -2.83 9.59 -2.46
CA LYS A 20 -4.26 9.71 -2.18
C LYS A 20 -4.88 8.32 -1.99
N GLU A 21 -4.61 7.38 -2.89
CA GLU A 21 -5.14 6.01 -2.81
C GLU A 21 -4.57 5.22 -1.64
N LEU A 22 -3.29 5.43 -1.31
CA LEU A 22 -2.67 4.83 -0.14
C LEU A 22 -3.33 5.31 1.16
N ASN A 23 -3.61 6.61 1.30
CA ASN A 23 -4.37 7.09 2.46
C ASN A 23 -5.78 6.50 2.48
N ARG A 24 -6.50 6.56 1.34
CA ARG A 24 -7.86 6.07 1.20
C ARG A 24 -8.00 4.62 1.67
N ILE A 25 -7.10 3.72 1.25
CA ILE A 25 -7.24 2.31 1.61
C ILE A 25 -6.88 2.03 3.08
N ILE A 26 -5.99 2.82 3.67
CA ILE A 26 -5.67 2.71 5.11
C ILE A 26 -6.83 3.24 5.96
N ASP A 27 -7.45 4.34 5.55
CA ASP A 27 -8.66 4.87 6.19
C ASP A 27 -9.79 3.84 6.08
N GLU A 28 -10.05 3.32 4.88
CA GLU A 28 -11.08 2.31 4.63
C GLU A 28 -10.85 1.02 5.45
N ALA A 29 -9.60 0.57 5.58
CA ALA A 29 -9.25 -0.58 6.41
C ALA A 29 -9.56 -0.32 7.90
N THR A 30 -9.28 0.89 8.37
CA THR A 30 -9.52 1.29 9.75
C THR A 30 -11.02 1.36 10.03
N ASP A 31 -11.77 2.04 9.16
CA ASP A 31 -13.21 2.24 9.29
C ASP A 31 -13.97 0.91 9.23
N LYS A 32 -13.58 0.03 8.31
CA LYS A 32 -14.20 -1.30 8.14
C LYS A 32 -13.60 -2.36 9.07
N ARG A 33 -12.64 -2.00 9.92
CA ARG A 33 -11.90 -2.91 10.82
C ARG A 33 -11.31 -4.13 10.11
N ILE A 34 -10.76 -3.91 8.91
CA ILE A 34 -10.13 -4.94 8.10
C ILE A 34 -8.65 -5.05 8.51
N ALA A 35 -8.26 -6.21 9.02
CA ALA A 35 -6.93 -6.43 9.57
C ALA A 35 -5.80 -6.48 8.52
N LEU A 36 -6.13 -6.72 7.25
CA LEU A 36 -5.15 -6.94 6.18
C LEU A 36 -5.41 -6.04 4.98
N VAL A 37 -4.37 -5.31 4.59
CA VAL A 37 -4.31 -4.53 3.35
C VAL A 37 -3.16 -5.08 2.51
N GLU A 38 -3.48 -5.51 1.30
CA GLU A 38 -2.53 -5.96 0.28
C GLU A 38 -2.31 -4.82 -0.70
N ILE A 39 -1.07 -4.35 -0.84
CA ILE A 39 -0.70 -3.28 -1.76
C ILE A 39 0.17 -3.88 -2.85
N ILE A 40 -0.27 -3.80 -4.11
CA ILE A 40 0.44 -4.31 -5.27
C ILE A 40 1.05 -3.14 -6.04
N PRO A 41 2.36 -2.87 -5.87
CA PRO A 41 3.05 -1.79 -6.56
C PRO A 41 3.50 -2.13 -8.00
N GLY A 42 3.25 -3.35 -8.48
CA GLY A 42 3.69 -3.82 -9.81
C GLY A 42 5.18 -4.19 -9.89
N LYS A 43 5.58 -4.76 -11.05
CA LYS A 43 6.90 -5.40 -11.28
C LYS A 43 7.96 -4.50 -11.95
N GLY A 44 7.66 -3.22 -12.19
CA GLY A 44 8.52 -2.33 -12.98
C GLY A 44 9.88 -1.99 -12.31
N SER A 45 10.36 -0.76 -12.51
CA SER A 45 11.64 -0.27 -11.97
C SER A 45 11.79 -0.28 -10.44
N GLY A 46 10.77 -0.74 -9.70
CA GLY A 46 10.72 -0.75 -8.24
C GLY A 46 10.52 0.62 -7.59
N GLN A 47 10.42 1.69 -8.38
CA GLN A 47 10.18 3.04 -7.87
C GLN A 47 8.87 3.11 -7.08
N LEU A 48 7.79 2.49 -7.58
CA LEU A 48 6.51 2.48 -6.87
C LEU A 48 6.59 1.76 -5.53
N LYS A 49 7.28 0.61 -5.50
CA LYS A 49 7.56 -0.12 -4.24
C LYS A 49 8.30 0.77 -3.23
N LYS A 50 9.32 1.51 -3.68
CA LYS A 50 10.05 2.46 -2.82
C LYS A 50 9.12 3.57 -2.30
N THR A 51 8.26 4.13 -3.15
CA THR A 51 7.28 5.16 -2.76
C THR A 51 6.30 4.64 -1.71
N VAL A 52 5.76 3.43 -1.89
CA VAL A 52 4.87 2.79 -0.90
C VAL A 52 5.58 2.59 0.43
N LEU A 53 6.80 2.05 0.42
CA LEU A 53 7.56 1.85 1.66
C LEU A 53 7.82 3.18 2.38
N ARG A 54 8.23 4.23 1.66
CA ARG A 54 8.44 5.57 2.23
C ARG A 54 7.16 6.16 2.81
N PHE A 55 6.01 5.88 2.19
CA PHE A 55 4.71 6.29 2.72
C PHE A 55 4.39 5.58 4.04
N LEU A 56 4.57 4.26 4.11
CA LEU A 56 4.28 3.46 5.30
C LEU A 56 5.18 3.81 6.48
N GLU A 57 6.42 4.24 6.23
CA GLU A 57 7.37 4.66 7.26
C GLU A 57 7.01 5.98 7.95
N ARG A 58 6.08 6.77 7.41
CA ARG A 58 5.66 8.04 8.01
C ARG A 58 5.09 7.83 9.41
N PRO A 59 5.46 8.64 10.43
CA PRO A 59 5.03 8.41 11.81
C PRO A 59 3.52 8.29 12.00
N GLY A 60 2.72 9.07 11.27
CA GLY A 60 1.25 9.01 11.33
C GLY A 60 0.65 7.73 10.75
N ILE A 61 1.30 7.13 9.75
CA ILE A 61 0.86 5.88 9.11
C ILE A 61 1.38 4.67 9.88
N LYS A 62 2.62 4.74 10.36
CA LYS A 62 3.28 3.67 11.13
C LYS A 62 2.49 3.27 12.39
N LYS A 63 1.77 4.22 13.00
CA LYS A 63 0.89 3.96 14.15
C LYS A 63 -0.40 3.20 13.80
N ARG A 64 -0.75 3.09 12.51
CA ARG A 64 -2.01 2.48 12.04
C ARG A 64 -1.90 0.99 11.70
N TYR A 65 -0.70 0.42 11.77
CA TYR A 65 -0.49 -1.00 11.51
C TYR A 65 0.55 -1.60 12.48
N HIS A 66 0.51 -2.92 12.64
CA HIS A 66 1.42 -3.64 13.54
C HIS A 66 2.68 -4.16 12.82
N ARG A 67 2.51 -4.70 11.61
CA ARG A 67 3.59 -5.32 10.84
C ARG A 67 3.43 -5.05 9.35
N ILE A 68 4.57 -4.98 8.65
CA ILE A 68 4.62 -5.01 7.18
C ILE A 68 5.21 -6.35 6.80
N ASN A 69 4.48 -7.12 6.00
CA ASN A 69 5.04 -8.28 5.30
C ASN A 69 5.46 -7.83 3.91
N LYS A 70 6.75 -8.00 3.60
CA LYS A 70 7.30 -7.72 2.28
C LYS A 70 7.51 -9.08 1.61
N ASP A 71 6.71 -9.40 0.60
CA ASP A 71 7.01 -10.58 -0.20
C ASP A 71 8.34 -10.30 -0.96
N SER A 72 9.38 -11.05 -0.57
CA SER A 72 10.71 -10.99 -1.18
C SER A 72 10.84 -11.94 -2.37
N LYS A 73 9.87 -12.84 -2.57
CA LYS A 73 9.81 -13.80 -3.66
C LYS A 73 8.89 -13.34 -4.80
N ASN A 74 7.85 -12.54 -4.49
CA ASN A 74 6.96 -11.93 -5.49
C ASN A 74 7.17 -10.41 -5.57
N PHE A 75 7.94 -9.97 -6.57
CA PHE A 75 8.22 -8.54 -6.78
C PHE A 75 7.02 -7.71 -7.28
N GLY A 76 5.85 -8.32 -7.52
CA GLY A 76 4.67 -7.59 -8.01
C GLY A 76 3.34 -8.31 -7.83
N ARG A 77 3.18 -9.09 -6.75
CA ARG A 77 1.91 -9.64 -6.30
C ARG A 77 1.83 -9.54 -4.78
#